data_AF-A0A1E1W1Q4-F1
#
_entry.id   AF-A0A1E1W1Q4-F1
#
_cell.length_a   1.000
_cell.length_b   1.000
_cell.length_c   1.000
_cell.angle_alpha   90.00
_cell.angle_beta   90.00
_cell.angle_gamma   90.00
#
_symmetry.space_group_name_H-M   'P 1'
#
loop_
_entity.id
_entity.type
_entity.pdbx_description
1 polymer ?
#
loop_
_entity_poly.entity_id
_entity_poly.type
_entity_poly.pdbx_seq_one_letter_code
_entity_poly.pdbx_strand_id
1 'polypeptide(L)'
;FSKQSLIQIDVKYRDNFLVQYVYGFNASDYAYFVIIQKHSHLAGNEELGYVSRLARTCVNDDNYNSYTEVTLECHVREETVNGKSEVVNYNLIQDAKVARAGANLAS
;
A
#
# COMPACT_ATOMS: atom_id res chain seq x y z
N PHE A 1 21.41 -15.04 -13.30
CA PHE A 1 20.58 -14.03 -12.64
C PHE A 1 20.25 -12.94 -13.65
N SER A 2 18.97 -12.68 -13.92
CA SER A 2 18.56 -11.60 -14.82
C SER A 2 18.81 -10.26 -14.11
N LYS A 3 19.54 -9.34 -14.74
CA LYS A 3 19.71 -7.99 -14.23
C LYS A 3 18.46 -7.20 -14.56
N GLN A 4 17.65 -6.89 -13.55
CA GLN A 4 16.37 -6.23 -13.75
C GLN A 4 16.24 -5.04 -12.81
N SER A 5 16.55 -3.85 -13.32
CA SER A 5 16.51 -2.58 -12.58
C SER A 5 15.12 -1.94 -12.58
N LEU A 6 14.06 -2.71 -12.84
CA LEU A 6 12.68 -2.24 -12.84
C LEU A 6 11.70 -3.40 -12.61
N ILE A 7 10.60 -3.13 -11.92
CA ILE A 7 9.46 -4.03 -11.86
C ILE A 7 8.38 -3.47 -12.77
N GLN A 8 7.80 -4.34 -13.61
CA GLN A 8 6.74 -4.00 -14.53
C GLN A 8 5.57 -4.95 -14.35
N ILE A 9 4.37 -4.39 -14.46
CA ILE A 9 3.14 -5.17 -14.58
C ILE A 9 3.19 -5.91 -15.92
N ASP A 10 2.78 -7.18 -15.91
CA ASP A 10 2.68 -8.00 -17.12
C ASP A 10 1.74 -7.32 -18.13
N VAL A 11 2.11 -7.32 -19.41
CA VAL A 11 1.43 -6.63 -20.51
C VAL A 11 -0.07 -6.94 -20.52
N LYS A 12 -0.47 -8.19 -20.23
CA LYS A 12 -1.88 -8.60 -20.20
C LYS A 12 -2.75 -7.88 -19.15
N TYR A 13 -2.14 -7.26 -18.15
CA TYR A 13 -2.85 -6.60 -17.05
C TYR A 13 -2.71 -5.07 -17.07
N ARG A 14 -1.82 -4.50 -17.88
CA ARG A 14 -1.46 -3.07 -17.82
C ARG A 14 -2.63 -2.11 -18.00
N ASP A 15 -3.60 -2.49 -18.84
CA ASP A 15 -4.76 -1.63 -19.13
C ASP A 15 -5.78 -1.61 -17.98
N ASN A 16 -5.80 -2.65 -17.14
CA ASN A 16 -6.85 -2.86 -16.13
C ASN A 16 -6.32 -2.92 -14.70
N PHE A 17 -5.01 -2.99 -14.49
CA PHE A 17 -4.37 -2.99 -13.17
C PHE A 17 -3.51 -1.74 -13.03
N LEU A 18 -4.15 -0.64 -12.66
CA LEU A 18 -3.47 0.63 -12.44
C LEU A 18 -2.97 0.72 -11.00
N VAL A 19 -1.80 1.34 -10.84
CA VAL A 19 -1.16 1.60 -9.54
C VAL A 19 -1.02 3.11 -9.37
N GLN A 20 -1.68 3.65 -8.35
CA GLN A 20 -1.56 5.05 -7.98
C GLN A 20 -0.51 5.19 -6.88
N TYR A 21 0.55 5.95 -7.14
CA TYR A 21 1.58 6.27 -6.16
C TYR A 21 1.17 7.52 -5.38
N VAL A 22 0.76 7.34 -4.12
CA VAL A 22 0.25 8.42 -3.26
C VAL A 22 1.41 9.13 -2.56
N TYR A 23 2.41 8.38 -2.09
CA TYR A 23 3.54 8.95 -1.37
C TYR A 23 4.80 8.08 -1.52
N GLY A 24 5.97 8.69 -1.32
CA GLY A 24 7.25 8.01 -1.34
C GLY A 24 8.20 8.60 -0.32
N PHE A 25 8.92 7.73 0.40
CA PHE A 25 9.90 8.16 1.40
C PHE A 25 11.02 7.13 1.55
N ASN A 26 12.15 7.58 2.09
CA ASN A 26 13.22 6.71 2.53
C ASN A 26 13.22 6.62 4.06
N ALA A 27 13.51 5.44 4.59
CA ALA A 27 13.77 5.25 6.01
C ALA A 27 14.82 4.15 6.18
N SER A 28 15.91 4.49 6.88
CA SER A 28 17.09 3.63 6.99
C SER A 28 17.62 3.23 5.60
N ASP A 29 17.86 1.95 5.35
CA ASP A 29 18.41 1.42 4.08
C ASP A 29 17.34 1.03 3.06
N TYR A 30 16.11 1.51 3.22
CA TYR A 30 14.96 1.14 2.40
C TYR A 30 14.28 2.34 1.77
N ALA A 31 13.78 2.14 0.55
CA ALA A 31 12.84 3.01 -0.14
C ALA A 31 11.43 2.43 -0.01
N TYR A 32 10.47 3.29 0.33
CA TYR A 32 9.08 2.94 0.52
C TYR A 32 8.18 3.72 -0.43
N PHE A 33 7.14 3.05 -0.93
CA PHE A 33 6.10 3.65 -1.75
C PHE A 33 4.74 3.28 -1.18
N VAL A 34 3.92 4.30 -0.94
CA VAL A 34 2.52 4.14 -0.52
C VAL A 34 1.69 4.18 -1.79
N ILE A 35 0.98 3.09 -2.06
CA ILE A 35 0.27 2.88 -3.32
C ILE A 35 -1.18 2.47 -3.10
N ILE A 36 -2.04 2.78 -4.07
CA ILE A 36 -3.38 2.21 -4.20
C ILE A 36 -3.41 1.38 -5.48
N GLN A 37 -3.94 0.16 -5.39
CA GLN A 37 -4.12 -0.72 -6.54
C GLN A 37 -5.31 -1.65 -6.34
N LYS A 38 -5.72 -2.38 -7.39
CA LYS A 38 -6.77 -3.40 -7.28
C LYS A 38 -6.36 -4.47 -6.26
N HIS A 39 -7.34 -5.00 -5.53
CA HIS A 39 -7.11 -6.08 -4.57
C HIS A 39 -6.57 -7.34 -5.27
N SER A 40 -7.07 -7.62 -6.48
CA SER A 40 -6.66 -8.75 -7.31
C SER A 40 -6.54 -8.34 -8.77
N HIS A 41 -5.65 -9.02 -9.51
CA HIS A 41 -5.55 -8.87 -10.96
C HIS A 41 -6.54 -9.77 -11.73
N LEU A 42 -7.26 -10.64 -11.02
CA LEU A 42 -8.21 -11.58 -11.62
C LEU A 42 -9.54 -10.88 -11.89
N ALA A 43 -10.06 -11.01 -13.11
CA ALA A 43 -11.33 -10.40 -13.52
C ALA A 43 -12.53 -10.84 -12.67
N GLY A 44 -12.52 -12.07 -12.14
CA GLY A 44 -13.59 -12.56 -11.25
C GLY A 44 -13.63 -11.89 -9.87
N ASN A 45 -12.64 -11.06 -9.54
CA ASN A 45 -12.46 -10.45 -8.22
C ASN A 45 -12.58 -8.91 -8.27
N GLU A 46 -13.18 -8.35 -9.31
CA GLU A 46 -13.32 -6.88 -9.44
C GLU A 46 -14.13 -6.27 -8.30
N GLU A 47 -15.10 -7.00 -7.77
CA GLU A 47 -15.96 -6.59 -6.64
C GLU A 47 -15.18 -6.36 -5.34
N LEU A 48 -13.96 -6.91 -5.21
CA LEU A 48 -13.08 -6.65 -4.07
C LEU A 48 -12.52 -5.23 -4.07
N GLY A 49 -12.63 -4.51 -5.19
CA GLY A 49 -12.25 -3.12 -5.32
C GLY A 49 -10.75 -2.87 -5.17
N TYR A 50 -10.43 -1.75 -4.51
CA TYR A 50 -9.07 -1.23 -4.36
C TYR A 50 -8.56 -1.36 -2.93
N VAL A 51 -7.24 -1.36 -2.77
CA VAL A 51 -6.59 -1.47 -1.48
C VAL A 51 -5.31 -0.64 -1.43
N SER A 52 -5.02 -0.08 -0.27
CA SER A 52 -3.75 0.59 0.01
C SER A 52 -2.66 -0.43 0.35
N ARG A 53 -1.48 -0.27 -0.23
CA ARG A 53 -0.30 -1.07 0.10
C ARG A 53 0.92 -0.20 0.37
N LEU A 54 1.82 -0.73 1.17
CA LEU A 54 3.16 -0.21 1.37
C LEU A 54 4.14 -1.14 0.64
N ALA A 55 4.70 -0.65 -0.47
CA ALA A 55 5.79 -1.30 -1.16
C ALA A 55 7.13 -0.88 -0.55
N ARG A 56 8.10 -1.78 -0.51
CA ARG A 56 9.45 -1.56 0.02
C ARG A 56 10.50 -2.25 -0.84
N THR A 57 11.63 -1.60 -1.06
CA THR A 57 12.85 -2.19 -1.61
C THR A 57 14.08 -1.69 -0.85
N CYS A 58 15.16 -2.47 -0.78
CA CYS A 58 16.46 -1.98 -0.32
C CYS A 58 17.00 -0.94 -1.32
N VAL A 59 17.65 0.11 -0.81
CA VAL A 59 18.20 1.19 -1.66
C VAL A 59 19.37 0.69 -2.51
N ASN A 60 20.13 -0.29 -2.01
CA ASN A 60 21.29 -0.88 -2.69
C ASN A 60 20.96 -2.14 -3.50
N ASP A 61 19.68 -2.34 -3.83
CA ASP A 61 19.22 -3.49 -4.60
C ASP A 61 18.95 -3.11 -6.06
N ASP A 62 20.02 -3.18 -6.86
CA ASP A 62 19.99 -2.87 -8.29
C ASP A 62 19.05 -3.80 -9.10
N ASN A 63 18.60 -4.90 -8.51
CA ASN A 63 17.82 -5.94 -9.19
C ASN A 63 16.41 -6.11 -8.63
N TYR A 64 15.98 -5.27 -7.69
CA TYR A 64 14.65 -5.33 -7.05
C TYR A 64 14.31 -6.71 -6.43
N ASN A 65 15.30 -7.51 -6.04
CA ASN A 65 15.10 -8.82 -5.41
C ASN A 65 14.46 -8.73 -4.00
N SER A 66 14.62 -7.58 -3.34
CA SER A 66 14.11 -7.27 -2.00
C SER A 66 12.72 -6.63 -2.02
N TYR A 67 12.14 -6.44 -3.21
CA TYR A 67 10.82 -5.85 -3.37
C TYR A 67 9.76 -6.66 -2.65
N THR A 68 8.98 -5.99 -1.82
CA THR A 68 7.85 -6.58 -1.10
C THR A 68 6.74 -5.56 -0.94
N GLU A 69 5.51 -6.04 -0.88
CA GLU A 69 4.32 -5.23 -0.61
C GLU A 69 3.56 -5.81 0.58
N VAL A 70 3.06 -4.94 1.45
CA VAL A 70 2.13 -5.30 2.52
C VAL A 70 0.85 -4.47 2.40
N THR A 71 -0.28 -5.08 2.74
CA THR A 71 -1.58 -4.41 2.77
C THR A 71 -1.70 -3.53 4.00
N LEU A 72 -2.19 -2.30 3.82
CA LEU A 72 -2.52 -1.39 4.92
C LEU A 72 -4.04 -1.38 5.13
N GLU A 73 -4.47 -1.53 6.37
CA GLU A 73 -5.88 -1.43 6.77
C GLU A 73 -6.04 -0.42 7.92
N CYS A 74 -7.12 0.35 7.89
CA CYS A 74 -7.44 1.32 8.92
C CYS A 74 -8.90 1.10 9.35
N HIS A 75 -9.08 0.55 10.55
CA HIS A 75 -10.40 0.19 11.07
C HIS A 75 -10.83 1.20 12.13
N VAL A 76 -12.01 1.79 11.96
CA VAL A 76 -12.60 2.74 12.92
C VAL A 76 -13.88 2.13 13.47
N ARG A 77 -14.06 2.21 14.80
CA ARG A 77 -15.34 1.87 15.43
C ARG A 77 -16.23 3.09 15.42
N GLU A 78 -17.32 3.03 14.69
CA GLU A 78 -18.31 4.08 14.63
C GLU A 78 -19.55 3.66 15.42
N GLU A 79 -20.07 4.57 16.24
CA GLU A 79 -21.34 4.39 16.92
C GLU A 79 -22.46 4.80 15.95
N THR A 80 -23.26 3.82 15.51
CA THR A 80 -24.41 4.11 14.66
C THR A 80 -25.56 4.70 15.47
N VAL A 81 -26.45 5.42 14.80
CA VAL A 81 -27.64 6.08 15.37
C VAL A 81 -28.53 5.14 16.19
N ASN A 82 -28.44 3.83 15.96
CA ASN A 82 -29.20 2.81 16.67
C ASN A 82 -28.45 2.16 17.85
N GLY A 83 -27.34 2.76 18.31
CA GLY A 83 -26.53 2.24 19.43
C GLY A 83 -25.72 0.99 19.10
N LYS A 84 -25.63 0.60 17.82
CA LYS A 84 -24.82 -0.52 17.35
C LYS A 84 -23.45 0.01 16.93
N SER A 85 -22.37 -0.55 17.47
CA SER A 85 -21.03 -0.23 16.99
C SER A 85 -20.75 -1.03 15.71
N GLU A 86 -20.37 -0.33 14.65
CA GLU A 86 -19.91 -0.91 13.39
C GLU A 86 -18.41 -0.62 13.20
N VAL A 87 -17.68 -1.58 12.62
CA VAL A 87 -16.27 -1.39 12.26
C VAL A 87 -16.22 -1.03 10.79
N VAL A 88 -15.79 0.19 10.49
CA VAL A 88 -15.61 0.70 9.14
C VAL A 88 -14.14 0.58 8.76
N ASN A 89 -13.85 -0.03 7.60
CA ASN A 89 -12.50 -0.12 7.04
C ASN A 89 -12.28 1.00 6.02
N TYR A 90 -11.39 1.92 6.35
CA TYR A 90 -10.90 2.98 5.47
C TYR A 90 -9.65 2.49 4.73
N ASN A 91 -9.88 1.70 3.68
CA ASN A 91 -8.83 1.00 2.92
C ASN A 91 -8.17 1.83 1.81
N LEU A 92 -8.60 3.08 1.57
CA LEU A 92 -8.08 3.96 0.51
C LEU A 92 -7.40 5.21 1.10
N ILE A 93 -6.07 5.17 1.16
CA ILE A 93 -5.24 6.28 1.63
C ILE A 93 -5.36 7.50 0.72
N GLN A 94 -5.45 8.69 1.31
CA GLN A 94 -5.56 9.95 0.55
C GLN A 94 -4.27 10.76 0.56
N ASP A 95 -3.51 10.69 1.66
CA ASP A 95 -2.22 11.34 1.86
C ASP A 95 -1.42 10.55 2.90
N ALA A 96 -0.11 10.75 2.96
CA ALA A 96 0.76 10.12 3.94
C ALA A 96 1.90 11.05 4.37
N LYS A 97 2.30 10.94 5.64
CA LYS A 97 3.44 11.68 6.19
C LYS A 97 4.19 10.83 7.20
N VAL A 98 5.52 10.94 7.17
CA VAL A 98 6.41 10.28 8.12
C VAL A 98 7.05 11.32 9.03
N ALA A 99 7.01 11.06 10.34
CA ALA A 99 7.59 11.91 11.36
C ALA A 99 8.07 11.06 12.55
N ARG A 100 9.00 11.62 13.34
CA ARG A 100 9.36 11.03 14.63
C ARG A 100 8.21 11.25 15.62
N ALA A 101 7.79 10.18 16.30
CA ALA A 101 6.76 10.26 17.34
C ALA A 101 7.29 11.03 18.56
N GLY A 102 6.44 11.88 19.14
CA GLY A 102 6.73 12.55 20.41
C GLY A 102 6.53 11.61 21.61
N ALA A 103 7.00 12.02 22.79
CA ALA A 103 7.00 11.18 23.99
C ALA A 103 5.62 10.58 24.33
N ASN A 104 4.55 11.38 24.27
CA ASN A 104 3.19 10.91 24.60
C ASN A 104 2.62 9.90 23.58
N LEU A 105 3.05 9.96 22.31
CA LEU A 105 2.58 9.02 21.28
C LEU A 105 3.41 7.74 21.29
N ALA A 106 4.66 7.81 21.74
CA ALA A 106 5.59 6.70 21.79
C ALA A 106 5.54 5.88 23.09
N SER A 107 4.87 6.40 24.13
CA SER A 107 4.75 5.78 25.46
C SER A 107 3.70 4.69 25.53
#